data_AF-A0A6Y5CJZ3-F1
#
_entry.id   AF-A0A6Y5CJZ3-F1
#
_cell.length_a   1.000
_cell.length_b   1.000
_cell.length_c   1.000
_cell.angle_alpha   90.00
_cell.angle_beta   90.00
_cell.angle_gamma   90.00
#
_symmetry.space_group_name_H-M   'P 1'
#
loop_
_entity.id
_entity.type
_entity.pdbx_description
1 polymer ?
#
loop_
_entity_poly.entity_id
_entity_poly.type
_entity_poly.pdbx_seq_one_letter_code
_entity_poly.pdbx_strand_id
1 'polypeptide(L)' 'TRLHGTPVYKICGRCNGNRFSRLPTTLARHHVQKLVPDLTDYQWYKGYADVIDKLVTKCWQEEAYAEAQLRKVTR' A
#
# COMPACT_ATOMS: atom_id res chain seq x y z
N THR A 1 -1.11 22.92 4.26
CA THR A 1 -0.35 22.93 5.52
C THR A 1 -0.29 24.32 6.12
N ARG A 2 0.33 25.33 5.47
CA ARG A 2 0.44 26.71 6.03
C ARG A 2 -0.89 27.37 6.40
N LEU A 3 -1.94 27.12 5.63
CA LEU A 3 -3.26 27.74 5.84
C LEU A 3 -4.13 27.02 6.90
N HIS A 4 -3.78 25.80 7.29
CA HIS A 4 -4.62 24.97 8.17
C HIS A 4 -3.92 24.60 9.48
N GLY A 5 -2.64 24.96 9.66
CA GLY A 5 -1.85 24.63 10.85
C GLY A 5 -1.58 23.13 11.06
N THR A 6 -2.10 22.26 10.19
CA THR A 6 -2.00 20.80 10.26
C THR A 6 -1.44 20.21 8.97
N PRO A 7 -0.81 19.02 8.99
CA PRO A 7 -0.49 18.25 7.80
C PRO A 7 -1.75 18.04 6.93
N VAL A 8 -1.70 18.44 5.67
CA VAL A 8 -2.78 18.25 4.69
C VAL A 8 -2.24 17.37 3.58
N TYR A 9 -2.89 16.23 3.35
CA TYR A 9 -2.54 15.32 2.27
C TYR A 9 -3.13 15.81 0.95
N LYS A 10 -2.38 15.64 -0.14
CA LYS A 10 -2.85 15.90 -1.51
C LYS A 10 -2.63 14.67 -2.37
N ILE A 11 -3.40 14.55 -3.44
CA ILE A 11 -3.12 13.55 -4.48
C ILE A 11 -1.78 13.88 -5.12
N CYS A 12 -0.91 12.89 -5.23
CA CYS A 12 0.40 13.07 -5.86
C CYS A 12 0.21 13.25 -7.37
N GLY A 13 0.60 14.42 -7.90
CA GLY A 13 0.49 14.71 -9.34
C GLY A 13 1.36 13.82 -10.24
N ARG A 14 2.38 13.15 -9.69
CA ARG A 14 3.27 12.26 -10.45
C ARG A 14 2.65 10.89 -10.71
N CYS A 15 1.96 10.32 -9.72
CA CYS A 15 1.30 9.01 -9.85
C CYS A 15 -0.23 9.11 -9.92
N ASN A 16 -0.78 10.33 -9.91
CA ASN A 16 -2.21 10.63 -9.83
C ASN A 16 -2.95 9.85 -8.73
N GLY A 17 -2.27 9.60 -7.61
CA GLY A 17 -2.83 8.82 -6.49
C GLY A 17 -2.79 7.30 -6.67
N ASN A 18 -2.29 6.78 -7.79
CA ASN A 18 -2.18 5.33 -8.01
C ASN A 18 -1.14 4.65 -7.11
N ARG A 19 -0.18 5.41 -6.57
CA ARG A 19 0.89 4.98 -5.64
C ARG A 19 1.85 3.93 -6.23
N PHE A 20 1.35 2.80 -6.71
CA PHE A 20 2.09 1.67 -7.25
C PHE A 20 1.45 1.14 -8.55
N SER A 21 2.26 0.47 -9.38
CA SER A 21 1.79 -0.27 -10.55
C SER A 21 0.91 -1.43 -10.11
N ARG A 22 -0.15 -1.76 -10.87
CA ARG A 22 -1.00 -2.92 -10.55
C ARG A 22 -0.15 -4.17 -10.32
N LEU A 23 -0.12 -4.62 -9.07
CA LEU A 23 0.61 -5.82 -8.68
C LEU A 23 -0.21 -7.06 -9.10
N PRO A 24 0.42 -8.09 -9.69
CA PRO A 24 -0.24 -9.37 -9.89
C PRO A 24 -0.47 -10.04 -8.53
N THR A 25 -1.71 -9.99 -8.04
CA THR A 25 -2.10 -10.55 -6.74
C THR A 25 -2.50 -12.03 -6.83
N THR A 26 -2.37 -12.65 -8.01
CA THR A 26 -2.78 -14.03 -8.30
C THR A 26 -2.06 -15.05 -7.42
N LEU A 27 -0.75 -14.86 -7.18
CA LEU A 27 0.02 -15.74 -6.30
C LEU A 27 -0.46 -15.64 -4.85
N ALA A 28 -0.64 -14.41 -4.34
CA ALA A 28 -1.17 -14.18 -3.00
C ALA A 28 -2.57 -14.80 -2.84
N ARG A 29 -3.43 -14.67 -3.85
CA ARG A 29 -4.75 -15.29 -3.86
C ARG A 29 -4.67 -16.80 -3.70
N HIS A 30 -3.81 -17.46 -4.48
CA HIS A 30 -3.65 -18.91 -4.42
C HIS A 30 -3.26 -19.39 -3.01
N HIS A 31 -2.43 -18.63 -2.29
CA HIS A 31 -2.09 -18.96 -0.92
C HIS A 31 -3.26 -18.69 0.06
N VAL A 32 -3.95 -17.57 -0.09
CA VAL A 32 -5.09 -17.22 0.78
C VAL A 32 -6.26 -18.18 0.56
N GLN A 33 -6.51 -18.63 -0.66
CA GLN A 33 -7.58 -19.58 -0.98
C GLN A 33 -7.37 -20.94 -0.30
N LYS A 34 -6.13 -21.32 0.04
CA LYS A 34 -5.87 -22.53 0.85
C LYS A 34 -6.34 -22.38 2.30
N LEU A 35 -6.41 -21.15 2.81
CA LEU A 35 -6.87 -20.82 4.15
C LEU A 35 -8.37 -20.51 4.17
N VAL A 36 -8.90 -19.95 3.09
CA VAL A 36 -10.32 -19.61 2.88
C VAL A 36 -10.79 -20.25 1.57
N PRO A 37 -11.21 -21.53 1.60
CA PRO A 37 -11.53 -22.31 0.39
C PRO A 37 -12.66 -21.72 -0.46
N ASP A 38 -13.62 -21.07 0.19
CA ASP A 38 -14.83 -20.46 -0.34
C ASP A 38 -14.62 -19.02 -0.84
N LEU A 39 -13.37 -18.56 -0.90
CA LEU A 39 -12.99 -17.27 -1.45
C LEU A 39 -13.23 -17.19 -2.97
N THR A 40 -14.17 -16.34 -3.37
CA THR A 40 -14.50 -16.09 -4.78
C THR A 40 -13.57 -15.05 -5.43
N ASP A 41 -13.51 -15.08 -6.77
CA ASP A 41 -12.89 -14.03 -7.59
C ASP A 41 -13.38 -12.62 -7.22
N TYR A 42 -14.70 -12.48 -7.06
CA TYR A 42 -15.32 -11.21 -6.73
C TYR A 42 -14.85 -10.68 -5.36
N GLN A 43 -14.88 -11.54 -4.34
CA GLN A 43 -14.38 -11.16 -3.01
C GLN A 43 -12.90 -10.79 -3.05
N TRP A 44 -12.07 -11.49 -3.82
CA TRP A 44 -10.66 -11.13 -3.95
C TRP A 44 -10.45 -9.74 -4.57
N TYR A 45 -11.02 -9.49 -5.75
CA TYR A 45 -10.74 -8.25 -6.49
C TYR A 45 -11.55 -7.04 -6.01
N LYS A 46 -12.67 -7.24 -5.32
CA LYS A 46 -13.50 -6.14 -4.76
C LYS A 46 -13.45 -6.04 -3.24
N GLY A 47 -13.47 -7.16 -2.52
CA GLY A 47 -13.48 -7.18 -1.05
C GLY A 47 -12.10 -7.07 -0.40
N TYR A 48 -11.06 -7.67 -1.02
CA TYR A 48 -9.71 -7.67 -0.46
C TYR A 48 -8.80 -6.57 -1.01
N ALA A 49 -9.28 -5.77 -1.98
CA ALA A 49 -8.50 -4.66 -2.56
C ALA A 49 -7.97 -3.69 -1.49
N ASP A 50 -8.81 -3.32 -0.52
CA ASP A 50 -8.44 -2.40 0.56
C ASP A 50 -7.40 -2.99 1.52
N VAL A 51 -7.47 -4.31 1.78
CA VAL A 51 -6.49 -5.01 2.62
C VAL A 51 -5.13 -5.01 1.93
N ILE A 52 -5.11 -5.30 0.63
CA ILE A 52 -3.89 -5.29 -0.18
C ILE A 52 -3.30 -3.87 -0.24
N ASP A 53 -4.12 -2.83 -0.44
CA ASP A 53 -3.64 -1.43 -0.43
C ASP A 53 -3.01 -1.04 0.91
N LYS A 54 -3.61 -1.46 2.03
CA LYS A 54 -3.05 -1.23 3.37
C LYS A 54 -1.70 -1.93 3.57
N LEU A 55 -1.58 -3.19 3.14
CA LEU A 55 -0.32 -3.94 3.24
C LEU A 55 0.79 -3.30 2.40
N VAL A 56 0.50 -2.93 1.16
CA VAL A 56 1.45 -2.23 0.29
C VAL A 56 1.84 -0.89 0.90
N THR A 57 0.86 -0.11 1.39
CA THR A 57 1.11 1.18 2.05
C THR A 57 2.03 1.01 3.27
N LYS A 58 1.88 -0.06 4.04
CA LYS A 58 2.76 -0.33 5.19
C LYS A 58 4.20 -0.59 4.73
N CYS A 59 4.44 -1.36 3.68
CA CYS A 59 5.79 -1.57 3.13
C CYS A 59 6.48 -0.23 2.79
N TRP A 60 5.75 0.69 2.15
CA TRP A 60 6.26 2.02 1.83
C TRP A 60 6.58 2.87 3.07
N GLN A 61 5.74 2.80 4.10
CA GLN A 61 5.99 3.51 5.36
C GLN A 61 7.27 3.01 6.03
N GLU A 62 7.49 1.70 6.03
CA GLU A 62 8.70 1.09 6.60
C GLU A 62 9.94 1.42 5.77
N GLU A 63 9.86 1.37 4.45
CA GLU A 63 10.96 1.78 3.55
C GLU A 63 11.35 3.25 3.77
N ALA A 64 10.37 4.14 3.81
CA ALA A 64 10.60 5.56 4.06
C ALA A 64 11.18 5.81 5.47
N TYR A 65 10.74 5.04 6.47
CA TYR A 65 11.29 5.12 7.81
C TYR A 65 12.74 4.64 7.87
N ALA A 66 13.06 3.52 7.20
CA ALA A 66 14.41 2.96 7.13
C ALA A 66 15.37 3.93 6.42
N GLU A 67 14.97 4.49 5.27
CA GLU A 67 15.68 5.55 4.55
C GLU A 67 15.95 6.75 5.48
N ALA A 68 14.95 7.19 6.23
CA ALA A 68 15.11 8.29 7.17
C ALA A 68 16.09 7.98 8.31
N GLN A 69 16.10 6.76 8.86
CA GLN A 69 17.09 6.37 9.87
C GLN A 69 18.49 6.27 9.26
N LEU A 70 18.63 5.69 8.07
CA LEU A 70 19.91 5.57 7.38
C LEU A 70 20.54 6.94 7.10
N ARG A 71 19.74 7.92 6.69
CA ARG A 71 20.21 9.29 6.42
C ARG A 71 20.69 10.03 7.67
N LYS A 72 20.24 9.66 8.87
CA LYS A 72 20.73 10.26 10.12
C LYS A 72 22.14 9.80 10.50
N VAL A 73 22.54 8.61 10.05
CA VAL A 73 23.83 8.00 10.42
C VAL A 73 24.87 8.11 9.30
N THR A 74 24.42 8.31 8.06
CA THR A 74 25.31 8.43 6.88
C THR A 74 25.56 9.87 6.43
N ARG A 75 24.82 10.85 6.96
CA ARG A 75 24.94 12.27 6.62
C ARG A 75 24.80 13.14 7.87
#